data_AF-A0A8T5WNS1-F1
#
_entry.id   AF-A0A8T5WNS1-F1
#
_cell.length_a   1.000
_cell.length_b   1.000
_cell.length_c   1.000
_cell.angle_alpha   90.00
_cell.angle_beta   90.00
_cell.angle_gamma   90.00
#
_symmetry.space_group_name_H-M   'P 1'
#
loop_
_entity.id
_entity.type
_entity.pdbx_description
1 polymer ?
#
loop_
_entity_poly.entity_id
_entity_poly.type
_entity_poly.pdbx_seq_one_letter_code
_entity_poly.pdbx_strand_id
1 'polypeptide(L)'
;MLAHFFYKIPLPKTLPNEIEKEVRILKRIKKKDLVLQKAYQILITKFQGAFSFENLQDHFTKGLKSLWHVKRQHCTAMNYFLRILLVKSGHFREKDIRLKYSFFIISPHQYLDIKTKNGWFNMDPWTGTKGLKLGDHGYGLHWRG
;
A
#
# COMPACT_ATOMS: atom_id res chain seq x y z
N MET A 1 -15.07 -11.41 8.71
CA MET A 1 -13.76 -11.55 8.01
C MET A 1 -13.62 -10.60 6.82
N LEU A 2 -14.65 -10.38 5.98
CA LEU A 2 -14.64 -9.38 4.89
C LEU A 2 -14.55 -7.91 5.35
N ALA A 3 -14.90 -7.61 6.60
CA ALA A 3 -14.88 -6.25 7.14
C ALA A 3 -13.51 -5.56 6.99
N HIS A 4 -12.40 -6.23 7.30
CA HIS A 4 -11.06 -5.63 7.28
C HIS A 4 -10.56 -5.25 5.89
N PHE A 5 -11.19 -5.79 4.84
CA PHE A 5 -10.90 -5.38 3.48
C PHE A 5 -11.41 -3.96 3.21
N PHE A 6 -12.53 -3.56 3.84
CA PHE A 6 -13.18 -2.26 3.60
C PHE A 6 -12.80 -1.17 4.60
N TYR A 7 -12.18 -1.53 5.73
CA TYR A 7 -11.79 -0.59 6.78
C TYR A 7 -10.29 -0.31 6.82
N LYS A 8 -9.95 0.93 7.23
CA LYS A 8 -8.57 1.30 7.55
C LYS A 8 -8.15 0.63 8.84
N ILE A 9 -7.36 -0.44 8.72
CA ILE A 9 -6.66 -1.03 9.87
C ILE A 9 -5.82 0.07 10.55
N PRO A 10 -5.91 0.21 11.88
CA PRO A 10 -5.11 1.17 12.64
C PRO A 10 -3.62 0.95 12.40
N LEU A 11 -2.87 2.04 12.22
CA LEU A 11 -1.43 1.94 12.09
C LEU A 11 -0.79 1.47 13.41
N PRO A 12 0.27 0.65 13.33
CA PRO A 12 0.92 0.13 14.52
C PRO A 12 1.59 1.26 15.30
N LYS A 13 1.61 1.18 16.63
CA LYS A 13 2.31 2.18 17.47
C LYS A 13 3.82 2.05 17.30
N THR A 14 4.34 0.82 17.30
CA THR A 14 5.75 0.46 17.13
C THR A 14 5.99 -0.22 15.78
N LEU A 15 7.22 -0.13 15.26
CA LEU A 15 7.60 -0.78 13.99
C LEU A 15 8.72 -1.80 14.24
N PRO A 16 8.70 -2.95 13.56
CA PRO A 16 9.88 -3.80 13.41
C PRO A 16 11.05 -3.00 12.80
N ASN A 17 12.27 -3.30 13.22
CA ASN A 17 13.50 -2.61 12.82
C ASN A 17 13.64 -2.53 11.29
N GLU A 18 13.23 -3.57 10.57
CA GLU A 18 13.32 -3.66 9.12
C GLU A 18 12.40 -2.64 8.42
N ILE A 19 11.18 -2.44 8.94
CA ILE A 19 10.25 -1.44 8.42
C ILE A 19 10.69 -0.04 8.85
N GLU A 20 11.18 0.08 10.09
CA GLU A 20 11.67 1.35 10.61
C GLU A 20 12.86 1.88 9.80
N LYS A 21 13.75 1.00 9.34
CA LYS A 21 14.87 1.35 8.44
C LYS A 21 14.35 2.02 7.17
N GLU A 22 13.34 1.45 6.51
CA GLU A 22 12.74 2.03 5.31
C GLU A 22 12.06 3.38 5.61
N VAL A 23 11.34 3.48 6.74
CA VAL A 23 10.73 4.75 7.18
C VAL A 23 11.77 5.84 7.40
N ARG A 24 12.92 5.52 8.00
CA ARG A 24 14.02 6.47 8.22
C ARG A 24 14.62 6.97 6.91
N ILE A 25 14.69 6.13 5.88
CA ILE A 25 15.10 6.54 4.52
C ILE A 25 14.09 7.55 3.97
N LEU A 26 12.79 7.23 4.05
CA LEU A 26 11.72 8.11 3.54
C LEU A 26 11.66 9.45 4.26
N LYS A 27 11.85 9.46 5.58
CA LYS A 27 11.84 10.68 6.42
C LYS A 27 12.90 11.71 6.02
N ARG A 28 13.99 11.29 5.36
CA ARG A 28 15.07 12.18 4.90
C ARG A 28 14.74 12.87 3.57
N ILE A 29 13.69 12.44 2.86
CA ILE A 29 13.35 12.95 1.53
C ILE A 29 12.48 14.20 1.67
N LYS A 30 12.98 15.37 1.24
CA LYS A 30 12.24 16.64 1.42
C LYS A 30 10.95 16.75 0.58
N LYS A 31 10.94 16.21 -0.65
CA LYS A 31 9.82 16.35 -1.59
C LYS A 31 8.81 15.20 -1.41
N LYS A 32 7.54 15.53 -1.12
CA LYS A 32 6.46 14.54 -0.93
C LYS A 32 6.28 13.58 -2.11
N ASP A 33 6.38 14.08 -3.34
CA ASP A 33 6.19 13.26 -4.54
C ASP A 33 7.30 12.19 -4.67
N LEU A 34 8.53 12.52 -4.27
CA LEU A 34 9.64 11.57 -4.21
C LEU A 34 9.47 10.54 -3.09
N VAL A 35 8.83 10.92 -1.98
CA VAL A 35 8.48 9.97 -0.91
C VAL A 35 7.49 8.92 -1.43
N LEU A 36 6.48 9.34 -2.20
CA LEU A 36 5.52 8.42 -2.82
C LEU A 36 6.21 7.45 -3.78
N GLN A 37 7.01 7.98 -4.70
CA GLN A 37 7.75 7.17 -5.66
C GLN A 37 8.68 6.17 -4.95
N LYS A 38 9.42 6.62 -3.92
CA LYS A 38 10.35 5.76 -3.20
C LYS A 38 9.63 4.70 -2.36
N ALA A 39 8.54 5.05 -1.68
CA ALA A 39 7.73 4.10 -0.92
C ALA A 39 7.11 3.03 -1.83
N TYR A 40 6.60 3.44 -2.99
CA TYR A 40 6.13 2.53 -4.02
C TYR A 40 7.24 1.59 -4.49
N GLN A 41 8.41 2.14 -4.84
CA GLN A 41 9.57 1.36 -5.29
C GLN A 41 10.01 0.32 -4.26
N ILE A 42 10.06 0.69 -2.98
CA ILE A 42 10.40 -0.23 -1.88
C ILE A 42 9.46 -1.45 -1.91
N LEU A 43 8.16 -1.23 -2.06
CA LEU A 43 7.18 -2.31 -2.03
C LEU A 43 7.24 -3.20 -3.27
N ILE A 44 7.33 -2.63 -4.47
CA ILE A 44 7.35 -3.42 -5.71
C ILE A 44 8.66 -4.20 -5.88
N THR A 45 9.77 -3.71 -5.31
CA THR A 45 11.03 -4.45 -5.28
C THR A 45 11.00 -5.56 -4.23
N LYS A 46 10.35 -5.31 -3.09
CA LYS A 46 10.33 -6.25 -1.97
C LYS A 46 9.36 -7.40 -2.17
N PHE A 47 8.18 -7.13 -2.72
CA PHE A 47 7.07 -8.07 -2.75
C PHE A 47 6.71 -8.51 -4.17
N GLN A 48 6.05 -9.67 -4.25
CA GLN A 48 5.38 -10.16 -5.44
C GLN A 48 3.88 -10.15 -5.19
N GLY A 49 3.10 -9.52 -6.08
CA GLY A 49 1.64 -9.48 -5.96
C GLY A 49 1.03 -10.88 -6.16
N ALA A 50 0.29 -11.36 -5.16
CA ALA A 50 -0.46 -12.61 -5.20
C ALA A 50 -1.94 -12.35 -5.57
N PHE A 51 -2.52 -13.21 -6.41
CA PHE A 51 -3.92 -13.11 -6.85
C PHE A 51 -4.93 -13.77 -5.89
N SER A 52 -4.47 -14.70 -5.05
CA SER A 52 -5.33 -15.52 -4.21
C SER A 52 -5.49 -14.93 -2.82
N PHE A 53 -6.66 -15.19 -2.21
CA PHE A 53 -6.93 -15.00 -0.78
C PHE A 53 -6.15 -15.97 0.12
N GLU A 54 -5.34 -16.84 -0.48
CA GLU A 54 -4.41 -17.70 0.25
C GLU A 54 -3.54 -16.81 1.13
N ASN A 55 -3.64 -17.02 2.44
CA ASN A 55 -2.95 -16.26 3.48
C ASN A 55 -3.57 -14.88 3.82
N LEU A 56 -4.74 -14.48 3.31
CA LEU A 56 -5.38 -13.24 3.77
C LEU A 56 -5.65 -13.26 5.28
N GLN A 57 -6.02 -14.42 5.83
CA GLN A 57 -6.18 -14.60 7.28
C GLN A 57 -4.85 -14.46 8.02
N ASP A 58 -3.76 -14.99 7.47
CA ASP A 58 -2.41 -14.82 8.00
C ASP A 58 -1.97 -13.36 8.06
N HIS A 59 -2.48 -12.50 7.16
CA HIS A 59 -2.21 -11.06 7.21
C HIS A 59 -2.79 -10.39 8.46
N PHE A 60 -3.78 -11.01 9.09
CA PHE A 60 -4.46 -10.47 10.26
C PHE A 60 -4.15 -11.23 11.55
N THR A 61 -3.68 -12.47 11.46
CA THR A 61 -3.29 -13.27 12.63
C THR A 61 -1.79 -13.21 12.91
N LYS A 62 -0.94 -12.98 11.91
CA LYS A 62 0.52 -12.88 12.08
C LYS A 62 0.94 -11.45 12.37
N GLY A 63 1.87 -11.28 13.30
CA GLY A 63 2.41 -9.97 13.65
C GLY A 63 3.09 -9.27 12.46
N LEU A 64 3.15 -7.92 12.51
CA LEU A 64 3.65 -7.08 11.43
C LEU A 64 5.03 -7.49 10.89
N LYS A 65 5.92 -7.96 11.78
CA LYS A 65 7.24 -8.50 11.40
C LYS A 65 7.11 -9.72 10.50
N SER A 66 6.34 -10.73 10.92
CA SER A 66 6.13 -11.94 10.15
C SER A 66 5.53 -11.62 8.78
N LEU A 67 4.53 -10.73 8.74
CA LEU A 67 3.91 -10.29 7.49
C LEU A 67 4.93 -9.62 6.55
N TRP A 68 5.84 -8.79 7.06
CA TRP A 68 6.88 -8.14 6.24
C TRP A 68 7.85 -9.13 5.58
N HIS A 69 8.01 -10.34 6.11
CA HIS A 69 8.89 -11.37 5.54
C HIS A 69 8.20 -12.26 4.49
N VAL A 70 6.87 -12.18 4.37
CA VAL A 70 6.15 -12.94 3.33
C VAL A 70 6.41 -12.28 1.97
N LYS A 71 7.01 -13.02 1.03
CA LYS A 71 7.36 -12.50 -0.30
C LYS A 71 6.14 -12.26 -1.19
N ARG A 72 5.15 -13.15 -1.13
CA ARG A 72 3.90 -13.07 -1.91
C ARG A 72 2.83 -12.38 -1.09
N GLN A 73 2.45 -11.16 -1.49
CA GLN A 73 1.53 -10.32 -0.71
C GLN A 73 0.21 -10.07 -1.45
N HIS A 74 -0.86 -10.02 -0.67
CA HIS A 74 -2.15 -9.55 -1.16
C HIS A 74 -2.16 -8.03 -1.30
N CYS A 75 -3.02 -7.48 -2.17
CA CYS A 75 -3.14 -6.03 -2.36
C CYS A 75 -3.40 -5.28 -1.05
N THR A 76 -4.21 -5.86 -0.16
CA THR A 76 -4.48 -5.30 1.18
C THR A 76 -3.22 -5.13 2.03
N ALA A 77 -2.34 -6.13 2.08
CA ALA A 77 -1.08 -5.98 2.84
C ALA A 77 -0.14 -4.98 2.20
N MET A 78 -0.02 -5.00 0.87
CA MET A 78 0.85 -4.06 0.17
C MET A 78 0.39 -2.62 0.40
N ASN A 79 -0.92 -2.35 0.35
CA ASN A 79 -1.49 -1.05 0.66
C ASN A 79 -1.37 -0.68 2.14
N TYR A 80 -1.47 -1.66 3.05
CA TYR A 80 -1.25 -1.43 4.46
C TYR A 80 0.20 -1.02 4.74
N PHE A 81 1.18 -1.70 4.14
CA PHE A 81 2.58 -1.29 4.22
C PHE A 81 2.83 0.06 3.57
N LEU A 82 2.19 0.37 2.44
CA LEU A 82 2.29 1.70 1.82
C LEU A 82 1.78 2.79 2.77
N ARG A 83 0.62 2.58 3.41
CA ARG A 83 0.10 3.49 4.43
C ARG A 83 1.07 3.66 5.61
N ILE A 84 1.64 2.57 6.12
CA ILE A 84 2.63 2.62 7.20
C ILE A 84 3.83 3.46 6.78
N LEU A 85 4.44 3.16 5.64
CA LEU A 85 5.63 3.85 5.14
C LEU A 85 5.38 5.36 4.99
N LEU A 86 4.26 5.73 4.37
CA LEU A 86 3.94 7.14 4.11
C LEU A 86 3.60 7.91 5.38
N VAL A 87 2.77 7.36 6.26
CA VAL A 87 2.38 8.08 7.49
C VAL A 87 3.52 8.12 8.49
N LYS A 88 4.24 7.02 8.69
CA LYS A 88 5.35 6.96 9.65
C LYS A 88 6.59 7.75 9.18
N SER A 89 6.72 8.02 7.88
CA SER A 89 7.75 8.95 7.37
C SER A 89 7.55 10.40 7.84
N GLY A 90 6.33 10.76 8.28
CA GLY A 90 5.97 12.12 8.67
C GLY A 90 5.53 13.02 7.51
N HIS A 91 5.56 12.53 6.27
CA HIS A 91 5.17 13.33 5.09
C HIS A 91 3.66 13.32 4.81
N PHE A 92 2.94 12.30 5.27
CA PHE A 92 1.50 12.13 5.03
C PHE A 92 0.76 11.91 6.35
N ARG A 93 -0.49 12.34 6.40
CA ARG A 93 -1.42 12.01 7.48
C ARG A 93 -2.43 10.98 6.98
N GLU A 94 -3.06 10.26 7.91
CA GLU A 94 -4.11 9.29 7.57
C GLU A 94 -5.28 9.89 6.75
N LYS A 95 -5.57 11.18 6.94
CA LYS A 95 -6.59 11.90 6.15
C LYS A 95 -6.15 12.23 4.72
N ASP A 96 -4.84 12.19 4.44
CA ASP A 96 -4.28 12.40 3.11
C ASP A 96 -4.31 11.09 2.30
N ILE A 97 -4.82 9.99 2.86
CA ILE A 97 -4.89 8.67 2.19
C ILE A 97 -6.34 8.19 2.23
N ARG A 98 -6.86 7.64 1.13
CA ARG A 98 -8.18 6.99 1.07
C ARG A 98 -8.01 5.58 0.57
N LEU A 99 -8.73 4.63 1.17
CA LEU A 99 -8.85 3.30 0.59
C LEU A 99 -9.88 3.37 -0.53
N LYS A 100 -9.55 2.75 -1.65
CA LYS A 100 -10.41 2.62 -2.82
C LYS A 100 -10.46 1.17 -3.24
N TYR A 101 -11.51 0.84 -3.98
CA TYR A 101 -11.80 -0.52 -4.38
C TYR A 101 -12.22 -0.53 -5.83
N SER A 102 -11.75 -1.51 -6.57
CA SER A 102 -12.25 -1.87 -7.89
C SER A 102 -12.59 -3.35 -7.91
N PHE A 103 -13.40 -3.78 -8.89
CA PHE A 103 -13.64 -5.20 -9.12
C PHE A 103 -12.72 -5.67 -10.24
N PHE A 104 -11.79 -6.58 -9.91
CA PHE A 104 -10.94 -7.22 -10.90
C PHE A 104 -11.49 -8.61 -11.24
N ILE A 105 -12.26 -8.67 -12.34
CA ILE A 105 -12.93 -9.85 -12.95
C ILE A 105 -13.89 -10.61 -12.02
N ILE A 106 -13.44 -11.08 -10.85
CA ILE A 106 -14.24 -11.79 -9.84
C ILE A 106 -13.84 -11.48 -8.38
N SER A 107 -12.79 -10.67 -8.15
CA SER A 107 -12.30 -10.37 -6.80
C SER A 107 -12.19 -8.87 -6.54
N PRO A 108 -12.61 -8.37 -5.37
CA PRO A 108 -12.40 -6.98 -5.01
C PRO A 108 -10.91 -6.71 -4.85
N HIS A 109 -10.43 -5.68 -5.55
CA HIS A 109 -9.05 -5.20 -5.48
C HIS A 109 -9.01 -3.89 -4.70
N GLN A 110 -8.10 -3.79 -3.74
CA GLN A 110 -7.90 -2.57 -2.96
C GLN A 110 -6.73 -1.79 -3.55
N TYR A 111 -6.87 -0.47 -3.61
CA TYR A 111 -5.80 0.48 -3.92
C TYR A 111 -5.95 1.75 -3.06
N LEU A 112 -5.01 2.68 -3.16
CA LEU A 112 -5.04 3.93 -2.39
C LEU A 112 -5.20 5.15 -3.29
N ASP A 113 -6.03 6.12 -2.89
CA ASP A 113 -5.91 7.50 -3.39
C ASP A 113 -5.13 8.32 -2.37
N ILE A 114 -4.09 9.01 -2.81
CA ILE A 114 -3.20 9.80 -1.95
C ILE A 114 -3.24 11.26 -2.35
N LYS A 115 -3.52 12.14 -1.38
CA LYS A 115 -3.57 13.58 -1.57
C LYS A 115 -2.15 14.14 -1.64
N THR A 116 -1.87 14.80 -2.75
CA THR A 116 -0.67 15.60 -2.99
C THR A 116 -1.04 17.07 -3.13
N LYS A 117 -0.05 17.93 -3.37
CA LYS A 117 -0.29 19.34 -3.73
C LYS A 117 -1.06 19.50 -5.04
N ASN A 118 -0.97 18.51 -5.95
CA ASN A 118 -1.56 18.56 -7.29
C ASN A 118 -2.92 17.84 -7.36
N GLY A 119 -3.47 17.41 -6.21
CA GLY A 119 -4.73 16.68 -6.13
C GLY A 119 -4.56 15.25 -5.63
N TRP A 120 -5.57 14.41 -5.92
CA TRP A 120 -5.58 13.00 -5.53
C TRP A 120 -4.90 12.15 -6.60
N PHE A 121 -4.09 11.20 -6.16
CA PHE A 121 -3.32 10.33 -7.04
C PHE A 121 -3.50 8.86 -6.64
N ASN A 122 -3.79 8.01 -7.62
CA ASN A 122 -4.05 6.59 -7.38
C ASN A 122 -2.71 5.86 -7.26
N MET A 123 -2.62 4.99 -6.26
CA MET A 123 -1.41 4.26 -5.90
C MET A 123 -1.76 2.79 -5.69
N ASP A 124 -1.13 1.93 -6.49
CA ASP A 124 -1.40 0.51 -6.50
C ASP A 124 -0.10 -0.28 -6.62
N PRO A 125 0.61 -0.51 -5.50
CA PRO A 125 1.87 -1.24 -5.52
C PRO A 125 1.69 -2.69 -5.93
N TRP A 126 0.50 -3.29 -5.79
CA TRP A 126 0.27 -4.67 -6.20
C TRP A 126 0.31 -4.80 -7.72
N THR A 127 -0.36 -3.91 -8.46
CA THR A 127 -0.27 -3.90 -9.93
C THR A 127 1.10 -3.46 -10.42
N GLY A 128 1.81 -2.63 -9.66
CA GLY A 128 3.23 -2.33 -9.90
C GLY A 128 4.12 -3.56 -9.99
N THR A 129 3.86 -4.60 -9.19
CA THR A 129 4.60 -5.88 -9.30
C THR A 129 4.33 -6.64 -10.59
N LYS A 130 3.31 -6.25 -11.36
CA LYS A 130 2.94 -6.81 -12.67
C LYS A 130 3.43 -5.94 -13.83
N GLY A 131 4.25 -4.93 -13.57
CA GLY A 131 4.83 -4.06 -14.59
C GLY A 131 4.04 -2.79 -14.91
N LEU A 132 2.95 -2.50 -14.18
CA LEU A 132 2.21 -1.24 -14.32
C LEU A 132 2.99 -0.08 -13.70
N LYS A 133 2.95 1.09 -14.33
CA LYS A 133 3.73 2.26 -13.89
C LYS A 133 3.07 2.93 -12.70
N LEU A 134 3.86 3.69 -11.95
CA LEU A 134 3.36 4.54 -10.86
C LEU A 134 2.27 5.49 -11.38
N GLY A 135 1.07 5.44 -10.80
CA GLY A 135 -0.08 6.23 -11.22
C GLY A 135 -1.06 5.48 -12.12
N ASP A 136 -0.65 4.35 -12.68
CA ASP A 136 -1.57 3.41 -13.29
C ASP A 136 -2.22 2.56 -12.19
N HIS A 137 -3.48 2.20 -12.37
CA HIS A 137 -4.15 1.18 -11.56
C HIS A 137 -4.57 0.03 -12.46
N GLY A 138 -4.72 -1.15 -11.87
CA GLY A 138 -5.17 -2.35 -12.59
C GLY A 138 -6.49 -2.09 -13.31
N TYR A 139 -6.53 -2.48 -14.58
CA TYR A 139 -7.66 -2.37 -15.50
C TYR A 139 -9.02 -2.52 -14.80
N GLY A 140 -9.83 -1.45 -14.88
CA GLY A 140 -11.19 -1.37 -14.34
C GLY A 140 -11.70 0.08 -14.43
N LEU A 141 -12.38 0.39 -15.55
CA LEU A 141 -13.18 1.59 -15.86
C LEU A 141 -12.67 2.94 -15.32
N HIS A 142 -12.09 3.74 -16.23
CA HIS A 142 -11.96 5.18 -16.06
C HIS A 142 -13.35 5.81 -15.93
N TRP A 143 -13.76 6.18 -14.71
CA TRP A 143 -14.77 7.23 -14.54
C TRP A 143 -14.04 8.55 -14.29
N ARG A 144 -13.80 9.28 -15.37
CA ARG A 144 -13.62 10.73 -15.31
C ARG A 144 -15.01 11.35 -15.49
N GLY A 145 -15.67 11.63 -14.37
CA GLY A 145 -16.79 12.57 -14.29
C GLY A 145 -16.35 13.76 -13.47
#